data_AF-A0A5N5J3N4-F1
#
_entry.id   AF-A0A5N5J3N4-F1
#
_cell.length_a   1.000
_cell.length_b   1.000
_cell.length_c   1.000
_cell.angle_alpha   90.00
_cell.angle_beta   90.00
_cell.angle_gamma   90.00
#
_symmetry.space_group_name_H-M   'P 1'
#
loop_
_entity.id
_entity.type
_entity.pdbx_description
1 polymer ?
#
loop_
_entity_poly.entity_id
_entity_poly.type
_entity_poly.pdbx_seq_one_letter_code
_entity_poly.pdbx_strand_id
1 'polypeptide(L)'
;MELRILLQYTSGTYNGLNDCPICKRSNFVRLDKHMKLCHSDMTEVQQKELLTKAKKQTNLLDLKTLRAKNPSPPLVSTLDVEMLAESDDETSSPQQSIMAQKDVITHQVAPHQGPEEGDTREREDTAPTTQPNCKGCKVQKAVVKQLKEEINTLKNKNPFPLRRKYERRNTVQTELPVFEKVLQTWLNHIEGVTYRQNENATPESHCVKRSWLAYMSDGGVPTMDFAFLSDPSKLINWAHSLRNFAVTTQRIYISYVRSFLKFLLEARLDTVRASKKKLKGAIFSLDRLRRKLTSRLVVHKQAVKAKKSKNILDAVHIQTFLEKARRAIPNALVTLEQNPLPQNLYHLFGLLSGFIICLTGHRRGVLLGMEAEEVHAAPKDKNGRRVIMVAKHKTSSKYGHALVPLEKEEYVWFARFLYHRHKYPMGESKLFFANTNGGPFSRLAGTFQECWKEFGLPGKPTFGLIRTSISTYKEQVRRLMCHSTAVAEVFYEANQNLTDAFKSRRATATAVQKQTNNPREGRE
;
A
#
# COMPACT_ATOMS: atom_id res chain seq x y z
N MET A 1 -25.84 -10.14 -10.35
CA MET A 1 -24.53 -10.10 -11.05
C MET A 1 -24.14 -8.67 -11.39
N GLU A 2 -25.00 -7.96 -12.14
CA GLU A 2 -25.11 -6.50 -12.29
C GLU A 2 -24.09 -5.61 -11.56
N LEU A 3 -24.17 -5.48 -10.22
CA LEU A 3 -23.30 -4.61 -9.41
C LEU A 3 -21.79 -4.78 -9.72
N ARG A 4 -21.35 -6.00 -10.05
CA ARG A 4 -19.95 -6.24 -10.47
C ARG A 4 -19.62 -5.58 -11.81
N ILE A 5 -20.55 -5.61 -12.77
CA ILE A 5 -20.39 -5.03 -14.10
C ILE A 5 -20.46 -3.50 -14.00
N LEU A 6 -21.36 -2.94 -13.17
CA LEU A 6 -21.42 -1.50 -12.88
C LEU A 6 -20.14 -0.98 -12.21
N LEU A 7 -19.56 -1.74 -11.27
CA LEU A 7 -18.26 -1.42 -10.66
C LEU A 7 -17.09 -1.53 -11.65
N GLN A 8 -17.18 -2.42 -12.64
CA GLN A 8 -16.19 -2.54 -13.72
C GLN A 8 -16.32 -1.37 -14.72
N TYR A 9 -17.54 -1.01 -15.14
CA TYR A 9 -17.84 0.13 -16.01
C TYR A 9 -17.36 1.46 -15.42
N THR A 10 -17.74 1.76 -14.16
CA THR A 10 -17.36 3.00 -13.47
C THR A 10 -15.86 3.13 -13.25
N SER A 11 -15.15 2.03 -13.01
CA SER A 11 -13.69 2.00 -12.88
C SER A 11 -12.93 1.96 -14.22
N GLY A 12 -13.62 1.85 -15.37
CA GLY A 12 -12.98 1.70 -16.69
C GLY A 12 -12.21 0.38 -16.84
N THR A 13 -12.57 -0.64 -16.06
CA THR A 13 -11.91 -1.96 -16.06
C THR A 13 -12.79 -3.02 -16.69
N TYR A 14 -12.17 -4.04 -17.28
CA TYR A 14 -12.86 -5.23 -17.74
C TYR A 14 -11.94 -6.44 -17.58
N ASN A 15 -12.51 -7.58 -17.20
CA ASN A 15 -11.77 -8.79 -16.82
C ASN A 15 -12.03 -9.98 -17.77
N GLY A 16 -12.71 -9.74 -18.89
CA GLY A 16 -12.92 -10.72 -19.97
C GLY A 16 -12.09 -10.38 -21.22
N LEU A 17 -12.51 -10.96 -22.33
CA LEU A 17 -11.95 -10.73 -23.66
C LEU A 17 -12.47 -9.41 -24.25
N ASN A 18 -11.58 -8.59 -24.83
CA ASN A 18 -11.94 -7.29 -25.41
C ASN A 18 -11.59 -7.28 -26.90
N ASP A 19 -12.40 -6.59 -27.70
CA ASP A 19 -12.14 -6.43 -29.12
C ASP A 19 -11.42 -5.10 -29.40
N CYS A 20 -10.64 -5.03 -30.47
CA CYS A 20 -9.90 -3.81 -30.80
C CYS A 20 -10.83 -2.77 -31.44
N PRO A 21 -10.97 -1.56 -30.85
CA PRO A 21 -11.86 -0.54 -31.41
C PRO A 21 -11.41 -0.05 -32.80
N ILE A 22 -10.12 -0.13 -33.10
CA ILE A 22 -9.51 0.32 -34.37
C ILE A 22 -9.59 -0.78 -35.44
N CYS A 23 -8.80 -1.85 -35.33
CA CYS A 23 -8.73 -2.88 -36.38
C CYS A 23 -9.81 -3.97 -36.30
N LYS A 24 -10.80 -3.84 -35.40
CA LYS A 24 -11.95 -4.75 -35.19
C LYS A 24 -11.61 -6.22 -34.90
N ARG A 25 -10.33 -6.58 -34.76
CA ARG A 25 -9.89 -7.92 -34.34
C ARG A 25 -10.35 -8.21 -32.91
N SER A 26 -10.90 -9.38 -32.70
CA SER A 26 -11.58 -9.75 -31.46
C SER A 26 -10.71 -10.53 -30.47
N ASN A 27 -11.25 -10.75 -29.27
CA ASN A 27 -10.78 -11.73 -28.28
C ASN A 27 -9.42 -11.45 -27.59
N PHE A 28 -9.06 -10.19 -27.34
CA PHE A 28 -7.82 -9.85 -26.62
C PHE A 28 -7.98 -9.83 -25.09
N VAL A 29 -7.26 -10.74 -24.40
CA VAL A 29 -7.01 -10.69 -22.94
C VAL A 29 -6.12 -9.48 -22.56
N ARG A 30 -5.23 -9.06 -23.47
CA ARG A 30 -4.26 -7.96 -23.27
C ARG A 30 -4.34 -6.96 -24.43
N LEU A 31 -5.51 -6.35 -24.57
CA LEU A 31 -5.75 -5.30 -25.57
C LEU A 31 -4.73 -4.15 -25.45
N ASP A 32 -4.26 -3.84 -24.25
CA ASP A 32 -3.19 -2.86 -23.98
C ASP A 32 -1.84 -3.22 -24.63
N LYS A 33 -1.51 -4.53 -24.72
CA LYS A 33 -0.32 -5.01 -25.44
C LYS A 33 -0.55 -5.01 -26.95
N HIS A 34 -1.77 -5.30 -27.40
CA HIS A 34 -2.13 -5.23 -28.83
C HIS A 34 -2.04 -3.79 -29.36
N MET A 35 -2.63 -2.80 -28.68
CA MET A 35 -2.54 -1.39 -29.07
C MET A 35 -1.08 -0.94 -29.24
N LYS A 36 -0.21 -1.27 -28.27
CA LYS A 36 1.21 -0.90 -28.28
C LYS A 36 2.07 -1.63 -29.32
N LEU A 37 1.54 -2.64 -30.02
CA LEU A 37 2.28 -3.40 -31.05
C LEU A 37 1.69 -3.28 -32.46
N CYS A 38 0.40 -2.94 -32.59
CA CYS A 38 -0.29 -2.82 -33.89
C CYS A 38 -0.79 -1.40 -34.19
N HIS A 39 -0.75 -0.49 -33.21
CA HIS A 39 -1.21 0.89 -33.30
C HIS A 39 -0.20 1.82 -32.57
N SER A 40 1.07 1.71 -32.98
CA SER A 40 2.23 2.44 -32.45
C SER A 40 2.11 3.95 -32.56
N ASP A 41 1.34 4.42 -33.55
CA ASP A 41 1.40 5.79 -34.08
C ASP A 41 0.48 6.75 -33.31
N MET A 42 -0.08 6.27 -32.19
CA MET A 42 -0.96 6.99 -31.29
C MET A 42 -0.25 7.32 -29.97
N THR A 43 -0.55 8.49 -29.41
CA THR A 43 0.00 8.89 -28.11
C THR A 43 -0.49 7.98 -26.97
N GLU A 44 0.29 7.86 -25.89
CA GLU A 44 -0.12 7.04 -24.72
C GLU A 44 -1.43 7.52 -24.07
N VAL A 45 -1.79 8.81 -24.25
CA VAL A 45 -3.04 9.39 -23.78
C VAL A 45 -4.22 8.83 -24.59
N GLN A 46 -4.19 8.99 -25.92
CA GLN A 46 -5.22 8.48 -26.83
C GLN A 46 -5.37 6.96 -26.74
N GLN A 47 -4.25 6.22 -26.64
CA GLN A 47 -4.28 4.77 -26.41
C GLN A 47 -5.04 4.41 -25.13
N LYS A 48 -4.81 5.15 -24.03
CA LYS A 48 -5.47 4.92 -22.74
C LYS A 48 -6.96 5.26 -22.78
N GLU A 49 -7.34 6.31 -23.51
CA GLU A 49 -8.73 6.73 -23.70
C GLU A 49 -9.51 5.69 -24.51
N LEU A 50 -8.99 5.25 -25.67
CA LEU A 50 -9.61 4.18 -26.46
C LEU A 50 -9.69 2.85 -25.69
N LEU A 51 -8.64 2.49 -24.94
CA LEU A 51 -8.66 1.32 -24.04
C LEU A 51 -9.71 1.43 -22.93
N THR A 52 -10.12 2.64 -22.55
CA THR A 52 -11.16 2.88 -21.55
C THR A 52 -12.56 2.87 -22.18
N LYS A 53 -12.73 3.50 -23.36
CA LYS A 53 -13.99 3.48 -24.13
C LYS A 53 -14.36 2.06 -24.54
N ALA A 54 -13.43 1.28 -25.09
CA ALA A 54 -13.66 -0.12 -25.47
C ALA A 54 -14.10 -0.99 -24.27
N LYS A 55 -13.39 -0.92 -23.14
CA LYS A 55 -13.76 -1.67 -21.92
C LYS A 55 -15.12 -1.27 -21.37
N LYS A 56 -15.46 0.02 -21.41
CA LYS A 56 -16.79 0.50 -21.02
C LYS A 56 -17.87 -0.09 -21.95
N GLN A 57 -17.66 -0.04 -23.26
CA GLN A 57 -18.57 -0.61 -24.25
C GLN A 57 -18.78 -2.12 -24.05
N THR A 58 -17.73 -2.90 -23.77
CA THR A 58 -17.86 -4.33 -23.46
C THR A 58 -18.64 -4.57 -22.15
N ASN A 59 -18.47 -3.75 -21.11
CA ASN A 59 -19.31 -3.85 -19.90
C ASN A 59 -20.80 -3.53 -20.18
N LEU A 60 -21.12 -2.61 -21.11
CA LEU A 60 -22.50 -2.33 -21.50
C LEU A 60 -23.11 -3.50 -22.29
N LEU A 61 -22.35 -4.14 -23.19
CA LEU A 61 -22.80 -5.35 -23.89
C LEU A 61 -23.00 -6.53 -22.94
N ASP A 62 -22.17 -6.67 -21.90
CA ASP A 62 -22.36 -7.63 -20.81
C ASP A 62 -23.63 -7.35 -20.00
N LEU A 63 -23.98 -6.08 -19.74
CA LEU A 63 -25.24 -5.69 -19.09
C LEU A 63 -26.46 -5.98 -19.99
N LYS A 64 -26.40 -5.65 -21.28
CA LYS A 64 -27.46 -5.96 -22.27
C LYS A 64 -27.70 -7.46 -22.38
N THR A 65 -26.62 -8.24 -22.43
CA THR A 65 -26.64 -9.71 -22.41
C THR A 65 -27.14 -10.28 -21.10
N LEU A 66 -26.94 -9.58 -19.98
CA LEU A 66 -27.49 -9.96 -18.68
C LEU A 66 -28.99 -9.62 -18.57
N ARG A 67 -29.46 -8.48 -19.12
CA ARG A 67 -30.89 -8.12 -19.13
C ARG A 67 -31.70 -9.11 -19.96
N ALA A 68 -31.20 -9.46 -21.16
CA ALA A 68 -31.81 -10.44 -22.06
C ALA A 68 -31.98 -11.85 -21.46
N LYS A 69 -31.37 -12.14 -20.30
CA LYS A 69 -31.48 -13.41 -19.57
C LYS A 69 -32.52 -13.38 -18.43
N ASN A 70 -33.31 -12.32 -18.32
CA ASN A 70 -34.38 -12.13 -17.32
C ASN A 70 -33.96 -12.59 -15.90
N PRO A 71 -32.90 -11.99 -15.32
CA PRO A 71 -32.36 -12.42 -14.04
C PRO A 71 -33.35 -12.18 -12.89
N SER A 72 -33.28 -13.02 -11.86
CA SER A 72 -33.99 -12.82 -10.59
C SER A 72 -32.98 -12.63 -9.45
N PRO A 73 -33.07 -11.55 -8.64
CA PRO A 73 -33.94 -10.39 -8.84
C PRO A 73 -33.63 -9.63 -10.16
N PRO A 74 -34.58 -8.85 -10.68
CA PRO A 74 -34.40 -8.06 -11.91
C PRO A 74 -33.28 -7.02 -11.75
N LEU A 75 -32.76 -6.56 -12.89
CA LEU A 75 -31.76 -5.48 -12.92
C LEU A 75 -32.37 -4.17 -12.44
N VAL A 76 -31.60 -3.43 -11.65
CA VAL A 76 -31.99 -2.13 -11.07
C VAL A 76 -31.52 -0.96 -11.95
N SER A 77 -30.51 -1.18 -12.80
CA SER A 77 -29.93 -0.17 -13.69
C SER A 77 -30.41 -0.29 -15.13
N THR A 78 -30.65 0.86 -15.76
CA THR A 78 -31.03 1.08 -17.17
C THR A 78 -29.85 1.51 -18.06
N LEU A 79 -28.64 1.58 -17.51
CA LEU A 79 -27.44 2.22 -18.08
C LEU A 79 -27.05 1.76 -19.50
N ASP A 80 -27.30 0.50 -19.87
CA ASP A 80 -27.01 -0.05 -21.19
C ASP A 80 -28.16 0.06 -22.21
N VAL A 81 -29.32 0.57 -21.80
CA VAL A 81 -30.34 1.12 -22.72
C VAL A 81 -30.01 2.57 -23.04
N GLU A 82 -29.65 3.37 -22.03
CA GLU A 82 -29.24 4.77 -22.17
C GLU A 82 -27.96 4.89 -23.03
N MET A 83 -26.84 4.35 -22.55
CA MET A 83 -25.50 4.58 -23.12
C MET A 83 -25.20 3.77 -24.40
N LEU A 84 -26.17 3.03 -24.93
CA LEU A 84 -26.09 2.37 -26.24
C LEU A 84 -27.08 2.94 -27.26
N ALA A 85 -28.08 3.71 -26.85
CA ALA A 85 -28.91 4.49 -27.78
C ALA A 85 -28.12 5.69 -28.33
N GLU A 86 -27.34 6.37 -27.47
CA GLU A 86 -26.47 7.51 -27.82
C GLU A 86 -25.35 7.16 -28.82
N SER A 87 -25.10 5.88 -29.14
CA SER A 87 -23.97 5.48 -29.99
C SER A 87 -24.27 5.28 -31.48
N ASP A 88 -25.55 5.31 -31.87
CA ASP A 88 -25.95 4.95 -33.24
C ASP A 88 -26.18 6.19 -34.15
N ASP A 89 -26.37 7.40 -33.60
CA ASP A 89 -26.49 8.66 -34.36
C ASP A 89 -25.14 9.22 -34.89
N GLU A 90 -24.01 8.86 -34.28
CA GLU A 90 -22.67 9.42 -34.57
C GLU A 90 -21.98 8.79 -35.81
N THR A 91 -22.72 8.64 -36.93
CA THR A 91 -22.18 8.09 -38.19
C THR A 91 -22.50 8.91 -39.47
N SER A 92 -22.39 10.23 -39.40
CA SER A 92 -22.34 11.10 -40.60
C SER A 92 -21.14 12.07 -40.57
N SER A 93 -20.11 11.78 -41.36
CA SER A 93 -19.03 12.74 -41.69
C SER A 93 -19.44 13.59 -42.90
N PRO A 94 -18.95 14.84 -43.06
CA PRO A 94 -17.68 14.98 -43.81
C PRO A 94 -16.74 16.17 -43.45
N GLN A 95 -15.45 15.94 -43.66
CA GLN A 95 -14.43 16.84 -44.26
C GLN A 95 -14.10 18.25 -43.68
N GLN A 96 -12.85 18.34 -43.19
CA GLN A 96 -11.78 19.29 -43.58
C GLN A 96 -11.75 20.78 -43.09
N SER A 97 -10.53 21.14 -42.62
CA SER A 97 -9.88 22.45 -42.70
C SER A 97 -10.29 23.60 -41.77
N ILE A 98 -9.51 24.70 -41.85
CA ILE A 98 -9.54 25.96 -41.07
C ILE A 98 -8.99 25.77 -39.64
N MET A 99 -7.79 26.24 -39.25
CA MET A 99 -7.13 27.57 -39.29
C MET A 99 -7.67 28.63 -38.31
N ALA A 100 -6.74 29.12 -37.48
CA ALA A 100 -6.63 30.48 -36.97
C ALA A 100 -7.84 31.22 -36.34
N GLN A 101 -7.70 31.42 -35.03
CA GLN A 101 -7.83 32.73 -34.34
C GLN A 101 -9.20 33.33 -33.96
N LYS A 102 -9.23 33.75 -32.68
CA LYS A 102 -9.77 35.01 -32.12
C LYS A 102 -11.27 35.15 -31.74
N ASP A 103 -11.47 35.67 -30.52
CA ASP A 103 -12.17 36.92 -30.14
C ASP A 103 -13.68 37.07 -30.56
N VAL A 104 -14.66 37.56 -29.75
CA VAL A 104 -14.67 38.11 -28.36
C VAL A 104 -16.12 38.37 -27.84
N ILE A 105 -16.28 38.70 -26.53
CA ILE A 105 -17.40 39.40 -25.85
C ILE A 105 -18.82 38.76 -25.77
N THR A 106 -19.12 38.22 -24.59
CA THR A 106 -20.18 38.57 -23.61
C THR A 106 -21.35 39.52 -23.96
N HIS A 107 -22.60 39.12 -23.65
CA HIS A 107 -23.60 39.81 -22.78
C HIS A 107 -24.70 38.76 -22.43
N GLN A 108 -25.12 38.55 -21.17
CA GLN A 108 -26.22 39.23 -20.43
C GLN A 108 -27.56 39.23 -21.22
N VAL A 109 -28.72 38.83 -20.67
CA VAL A 109 -29.44 39.35 -19.48
C VAL A 109 -30.41 38.27 -18.89
N ALA A 110 -30.97 38.48 -17.68
CA ALA A 110 -31.97 37.64 -16.96
C ALA A 110 -33.29 38.45 -16.73
N PRO A 111 -34.25 38.21 -15.79
CA PRO A 111 -34.47 37.13 -14.79
C PRO A 111 -35.98 36.72 -14.65
N HIS A 112 -36.44 36.32 -13.43
CA HIS A 112 -37.84 36.14 -12.94
C HIS A 112 -38.57 34.82 -13.33
N GLN A 113 -39.49 34.24 -12.54
CA GLN A 113 -39.95 34.49 -11.14
C GLN A 113 -40.58 33.21 -10.50
N GLY A 114 -40.82 33.20 -9.18
CA GLY A 114 -41.68 32.23 -8.45
C GLY A 114 -43.15 32.68 -8.36
N PRO A 115 -44.02 32.16 -7.44
CA PRO A 115 -43.70 31.57 -6.12
C PRO A 115 -44.54 30.32 -5.65
N GLU A 116 -44.33 29.90 -4.39
CA GLU A 116 -45.24 29.40 -3.30
C GLU A 116 -46.66 28.81 -3.60
N GLU A 117 -47.28 27.87 -2.85
CA GLU A 117 -46.98 27.05 -1.63
C GLU A 117 -47.77 25.69 -1.70
N GLY A 118 -48.13 24.86 -0.67
CA GLY A 118 -47.98 24.91 0.80
C GLY A 118 -48.71 23.82 1.64
N ASP A 119 -48.43 23.82 2.96
CA ASP A 119 -49.08 23.18 4.15
C ASP A 119 -49.38 21.64 4.27
N THR A 120 -49.80 21.22 5.48
CA THR A 120 -49.59 19.96 6.23
C THR A 120 -50.75 18.95 6.29
N ARG A 121 -50.47 17.69 6.75
CA ARG A 121 -51.00 17.11 8.03
C ARG A 121 -50.55 15.67 8.35
N GLU A 122 -50.68 15.30 9.63
CA GLU A 122 -50.22 14.04 10.26
C GLU A 122 -51.39 13.07 10.57
N ARG A 123 -51.09 11.77 10.77
CA ARG A 123 -51.75 10.88 11.77
C ARG A 123 -51.11 9.49 11.91
N GLU A 124 -51.36 8.85 13.05
CA GLU A 124 -50.73 7.60 13.51
C GLU A 124 -51.64 6.34 13.39
N ASP A 125 -51.00 5.17 13.54
CA ASP A 125 -51.49 3.91 14.13
C ASP A 125 -52.87 3.30 13.79
N THR A 126 -52.84 2.09 13.20
CA THR A 126 -53.14 0.81 13.90
C THR A 126 -53.11 -0.40 12.95
N ALA A 127 -52.89 -1.61 13.49
CA ALA A 127 -52.85 -2.87 12.72
C ALA A 127 -54.01 -3.84 13.12
N PRO A 128 -54.83 -4.35 12.18
CA PRO A 128 -55.87 -5.34 12.48
C PRO A 128 -55.34 -6.78 12.63
N THR A 129 -56.03 -7.58 13.46
CA THR A 129 -55.61 -8.94 13.85
C THR A 129 -56.18 -10.05 12.94
N THR A 130 -55.46 -11.17 12.81
CA THR A 130 -55.79 -12.33 11.97
C THR A 130 -57.03 -13.12 12.39
N GLN A 131 -57.79 -13.64 11.42
CA GLN A 131 -58.72 -14.78 11.64
C GLN A 131 -58.09 -16.12 11.18
N PRO A 132 -58.34 -17.27 11.85
CA PRO A 132 -57.40 -18.39 11.75
C PRO A 132 -57.68 -19.43 10.65
N ASN A 133 -58.88 -19.44 10.06
CA ASN A 133 -59.44 -20.63 9.40
C ASN A 133 -59.73 -20.50 7.88
N CYS A 134 -59.30 -19.41 7.24
CA CYS A 134 -59.41 -19.24 5.79
C CYS A 134 -58.66 -20.36 5.02
N LYS A 135 -59.30 -20.94 3.99
CA LYS A 135 -58.67 -21.95 3.11
C LYS A 135 -57.38 -21.44 2.48
N GLY A 136 -57.36 -20.18 2.01
CA GLY A 136 -56.16 -19.51 1.50
C GLY A 136 -55.04 -19.43 2.54
N CYS A 137 -55.35 -19.11 3.80
CA CYS A 137 -54.36 -19.09 4.88
C CYS A 137 -53.86 -20.49 5.28
N LYS A 138 -54.65 -21.56 5.08
CA LYS A 138 -54.18 -22.94 5.22
C LYS A 138 -53.22 -23.33 4.09
N VAL A 139 -53.54 -22.98 2.84
CA VAL A 139 -52.63 -23.15 1.70
C VAL A 139 -51.35 -22.35 1.90
N GLN A 140 -51.42 -21.08 2.30
CA GLN A 140 -50.24 -20.27 2.64
C GLN A 140 -49.43 -20.86 3.80
N LYS A 141 -50.06 -21.38 4.87
CA LYS A 141 -49.32 -22.06 5.96
C LYS A 141 -48.67 -23.36 5.51
N ALA A 142 -49.30 -24.13 4.61
CA ALA A 142 -48.70 -25.31 3.99
C ALA A 142 -47.52 -24.95 3.07
N VAL A 143 -47.69 -23.97 2.18
CA VAL A 143 -46.63 -23.47 1.29
C VAL A 143 -45.48 -22.85 2.09
N VAL A 144 -45.75 -22.07 3.15
CA VAL A 144 -44.70 -21.54 4.03
C VAL A 144 -44.02 -22.65 4.85
N LYS A 145 -44.71 -23.75 5.16
CA LYS A 145 -44.08 -24.93 5.77
C LYS A 145 -43.17 -25.64 4.75
N GLN A 146 -43.65 -25.94 3.54
CA GLN A 146 -42.84 -26.50 2.45
C GLN A 146 -41.62 -25.62 2.15
N LEU A 147 -41.79 -24.31 1.98
CA LEU A 147 -40.70 -23.37 1.76
C LEU A 147 -39.72 -23.32 2.94
N LYS A 148 -40.15 -23.51 4.20
CA LYS A 148 -39.24 -23.63 5.36
C LYS A 148 -38.49 -24.96 5.36
N GLU A 149 -39.10 -26.05 4.90
CA GLU A 149 -38.47 -27.37 4.77
C GLU A 149 -37.50 -27.41 3.57
N GLU A 150 -37.83 -26.77 2.44
CA GLU A 150 -36.90 -26.47 1.35
C GLU A 150 -35.76 -25.56 1.82
N ILE A 151 -36.04 -24.46 2.52
CA ILE A 151 -34.99 -23.57 3.04
C ILE A 151 -34.08 -24.31 4.04
N ASN A 152 -34.59 -25.24 4.85
CA ASN A 152 -33.74 -26.06 5.72
C ASN A 152 -32.94 -27.11 4.94
N THR A 153 -33.50 -27.76 3.91
CA THR A 153 -32.73 -28.68 3.06
C THR A 153 -31.70 -27.95 2.19
N LEU A 154 -31.95 -26.69 1.79
CA LEU A 154 -31.01 -25.81 1.10
C LEU A 154 -29.94 -25.20 2.03
N LYS A 155 -30.27 -24.95 3.31
CA LYS A 155 -29.26 -24.57 4.33
C LYS A 155 -28.32 -25.75 4.64
N ASN A 156 -28.86 -26.97 4.72
CA ASN A 156 -28.07 -28.18 4.95
C ASN A 156 -27.28 -28.60 3.70
N LYS A 157 -27.82 -28.43 2.49
CA LYS A 157 -27.11 -28.56 1.20
C LYS A 157 -26.40 -27.26 0.84
N ASN A 158 -25.43 -26.86 1.66
CA ASN A 158 -24.63 -25.63 1.55
C ASN A 158 -24.30 -25.23 0.09
N PRO A 159 -25.04 -24.29 -0.55
CA PRO A 159 -25.01 -24.11 -2.02
C PRO A 159 -23.77 -23.38 -2.53
N PHE A 160 -23.01 -22.79 -1.61
CA PHE A 160 -21.74 -22.13 -1.90
C PHE A 160 -20.61 -22.96 -1.28
N PRO A 161 -19.56 -23.32 -2.03
CA PRO A 161 -18.37 -23.85 -1.40
C PRO A 161 -17.85 -22.80 -0.42
N LEU A 162 -17.67 -23.20 0.85
CA LEU A 162 -17.01 -22.39 1.89
C LEU A 162 -15.83 -21.67 1.25
N ARG A 163 -15.86 -20.32 1.26
CA ARG A 163 -14.97 -19.48 0.45
C ARG A 163 -13.51 -19.81 0.75
N ARG A 164 -12.92 -20.73 -0.02
CA ARG A 164 -11.58 -21.29 0.22
C ARG A 164 -10.63 -20.12 0.37
N LYS A 165 -10.08 -19.97 1.58
CA LYS A 165 -9.46 -18.75 2.14
C LYS A 165 -8.06 -18.48 1.54
N TYR A 166 -7.95 -18.62 0.22
CA TYR A 166 -6.85 -19.35 -0.42
C TYR A 166 -6.44 -20.55 0.46
N GLU A 167 -7.10 -21.69 0.24
CA GLU A 167 -6.33 -22.92 0.40
C GLU A 167 -5.05 -22.72 -0.41
N ARG A 168 -3.88 -22.72 0.26
CA ARG A 168 -2.64 -23.11 -0.41
C ARG A 168 -3.02 -24.43 -1.07
N ARG A 169 -3.03 -24.50 -2.41
CA ARG A 169 -3.47 -25.69 -3.19
C ARG A 169 -3.09 -26.91 -2.38
N ASN A 170 -4.09 -27.60 -1.79
CA ASN A 170 -3.77 -28.63 -0.81
C ASN A 170 -2.87 -29.61 -1.55
N THR A 171 -1.61 -29.70 -1.12
CA THR A 171 -0.57 -30.24 -1.99
C THR A 171 -0.84 -31.73 -2.11
N VAL A 172 -1.49 -32.11 -3.20
CA VAL A 172 -1.33 -33.44 -3.78
C VAL A 172 0.16 -33.70 -3.71
N GLN A 173 0.55 -34.81 -3.07
CA GLN A 173 1.96 -35.16 -2.93
C GLN A 173 2.54 -35.71 -4.24
N THR A 174 2.00 -35.26 -5.39
CA THR A 174 2.82 -34.99 -6.57
C THR A 174 4.05 -34.25 -6.10
N GLU A 175 5.20 -34.89 -6.24
CA GLU A 175 6.44 -34.37 -5.73
C GLU A 175 6.65 -32.93 -6.18
N LEU A 176 6.98 -32.03 -5.25
CA LEU A 176 7.45 -30.70 -5.61
C LEU A 176 8.54 -30.87 -6.68
N PRO A 177 8.41 -30.25 -7.87
CA PRO A 177 9.40 -30.39 -8.94
C PRO A 177 10.79 -30.21 -8.36
N VAL A 178 11.78 -31.03 -8.76
CA VAL A 178 13.08 -31.13 -8.07
C VAL A 178 13.72 -29.75 -7.81
N PHE A 179 13.53 -28.82 -8.75
CA PHE A 179 13.94 -27.43 -8.67
C PHE A 179 13.24 -26.61 -7.56
N GLU A 180 11.95 -26.83 -7.32
CA GLU A 180 11.16 -26.17 -6.28
C GLU A 180 11.51 -26.69 -4.88
N LYS A 181 11.91 -27.97 -4.74
CA LYS A 181 12.55 -28.47 -3.50
C LYS A 181 13.80 -27.63 -3.17
N VAL A 182 14.68 -27.38 -4.15
CA VAL A 182 15.88 -26.52 -3.98
C VAL A 182 15.55 -25.06 -3.67
N LEU A 183 14.51 -24.48 -4.27
CA LEU A 183 14.05 -23.14 -3.91
C LEU A 183 13.49 -23.05 -2.48
N GLN A 184 12.85 -24.12 -1.98
CA GLN A 184 12.40 -24.17 -0.59
C GLN A 184 13.60 -24.33 0.37
N THR A 185 14.58 -25.17 0.06
CA THR A 185 15.82 -25.26 0.86
C THR A 185 16.57 -23.92 0.89
N TRP A 186 16.60 -23.18 -0.24
CA TRP A 186 17.12 -21.81 -0.29
C TRP A 186 16.31 -20.85 0.57
N LEU A 187 14.97 -20.89 0.51
CA LEU A 187 14.10 -20.05 1.35
C LEU A 187 14.36 -20.31 2.84
N ASN A 188 14.44 -21.58 3.26
CA ASN A 188 14.75 -21.98 4.63
C ASN A 188 16.16 -21.54 5.09
N HIS A 189 17.09 -21.26 4.16
CA HIS A 189 18.45 -20.80 4.46
C HIS A 189 18.56 -19.26 4.56
N ILE A 190 17.71 -18.51 3.85
CA ILE A 190 17.67 -17.04 3.91
C ILE A 190 16.65 -16.50 4.92
N GLU A 191 15.64 -17.29 5.28
CA GLU A 191 14.93 -17.13 6.56
C GLU A 191 15.94 -17.42 7.68
N GLY A 192 16.00 -16.52 8.66
CA GLY A 192 17.10 -16.50 9.63
C GLY A 192 16.75 -15.79 10.93
N VAL A 193 17.68 -15.88 11.88
CA VAL A 193 17.47 -15.44 13.27
C VAL A 193 17.18 -13.93 13.36
N THR A 194 17.71 -13.10 12.46
CA THR A 194 17.47 -11.65 12.51
C THR A 194 16.21 -11.23 11.75
N TYR A 195 15.45 -10.28 12.33
CA TYR A 195 14.32 -9.60 11.69
C TYR A 195 14.61 -9.18 10.24
N ARG A 196 15.84 -8.72 9.98
CA ARG A 196 16.26 -8.23 8.66
C ARG A 196 16.41 -9.38 7.64
N GLN A 197 16.79 -10.58 8.02
CA GLN A 197 16.83 -11.72 7.10
C GLN A 197 15.40 -12.02 6.61
N ASN A 198 14.47 -12.20 7.53
CA ASN A 198 13.07 -12.54 7.23
C ASN A 198 12.34 -11.45 6.41
N GLU A 199 12.66 -10.16 6.62
CA GLU A 199 12.15 -9.06 5.79
C GLU A 199 12.61 -9.12 4.32
N ASN A 200 13.78 -9.72 4.02
CA ASN A 200 14.34 -9.80 2.67
C ASN A 200 14.22 -11.20 2.03
N ALA A 201 14.01 -12.26 2.81
CA ALA A 201 13.88 -13.65 2.36
C ALA A 201 12.87 -13.84 1.21
N THR A 202 11.62 -13.37 1.41
CA THR A 202 10.58 -13.46 0.36
C THR A 202 10.95 -12.66 -0.90
N PRO A 203 11.37 -11.38 -0.82
CA PRO A 203 11.92 -10.65 -1.98
C PRO A 203 13.09 -11.33 -2.70
N GLU A 204 14.01 -11.95 -1.97
CA GLU A 204 15.21 -12.62 -2.49
C GLU A 204 14.85 -13.91 -3.22
N SER A 205 14.04 -14.78 -2.62
CA SER A 205 13.50 -15.98 -3.27
C SER A 205 12.63 -15.63 -4.49
N HIS A 206 11.77 -14.61 -4.41
CA HIS A 206 10.95 -14.17 -5.54
C HIS A 206 11.81 -13.60 -6.69
N CYS A 207 12.85 -12.82 -6.38
CA CYS A 207 13.80 -12.31 -7.37
C CYS A 207 14.50 -13.46 -8.11
N VAL A 208 15.05 -14.41 -7.36
CA VAL A 208 15.71 -15.61 -7.91
C VAL A 208 14.72 -16.36 -8.82
N LYS A 209 13.55 -16.76 -8.31
CA LYS A 209 12.54 -17.55 -9.05
C LYS A 209 11.97 -16.84 -10.28
N ARG A 210 11.51 -15.60 -10.14
CA ARG A 210 10.73 -14.91 -11.19
C ARG A 210 11.49 -13.87 -12.02
N SER A 211 12.61 -13.32 -11.54
CA SER A 211 13.37 -12.31 -12.30
C SER A 211 14.65 -12.86 -12.92
N TRP A 212 15.25 -13.91 -12.36
CA TRP A 212 16.49 -14.49 -12.90
C TRP A 212 16.24 -15.83 -13.58
N LEU A 213 15.68 -16.82 -12.88
CA LEU A 213 15.53 -18.17 -13.41
C LEU A 213 14.58 -18.22 -14.60
N ALA A 214 13.39 -17.60 -14.49
CA ALA A 214 12.46 -17.48 -15.61
C ALA A 214 13.01 -16.74 -16.85
N TYR A 215 14.08 -15.93 -16.69
CA TYR A 215 14.79 -15.34 -17.83
C TYR A 215 15.86 -16.29 -18.39
N MET A 216 16.57 -17.03 -17.52
CA MET A 216 17.61 -17.97 -17.93
C MET A 216 17.06 -19.21 -18.65
N SER A 217 15.88 -19.69 -18.24
CA SER A 217 15.14 -20.80 -18.85
C SER A 217 14.18 -20.38 -19.97
N ASP A 218 14.26 -19.13 -20.43
CA ASP A 218 13.41 -18.55 -21.49
C ASP A 218 11.90 -18.74 -21.24
N GLY A 219 11.49 -18.76 -19.96
CA GLY A 219 10.12 -18.99 -19.48
C GLY A 219 9.81 -20.43 -19.04
N GLY A 220 10.65 -21.41 -19.39
CA GLY A 220 10.49 -22.83 -19.05
C GLY A 220 10.92 -23.23 -17.64
N VAL A 221 10.88 -24.53 -17.34
CA VAL A 221 11.39 -25.10 -16.08
C VAL A 221 12.92 -25.10 -16.09
N PRO A 222 13.61 -24.52 -15.08
CA PRO A 222 15.08 -24.53 -15.03
C PRO A 222 15.66 -25.94 -14.88
N THR A 223 16.69 -26.26 -15.66
CA THR A 223 17.41 -27.54 -15.59
C THR A 223 18.37 -27.60 -14.39
N MET A 224 18.42 -28.75 -13.71
CA MET A 224 19.21 -28.94 -12.48
C MET A 224 20.74 -28.94 -12.69
N ASP A 225 21.20 -28.99 -13.93
CA ASP A 225 22.61 -28.87 -14.32
C ASP A 225 23.08 -27.41 -14.48
N PHE A 226 22.13 -26.47 -14.51
CA PHE A 226 22.34 -25.05 -14.80
C PHE A 226 23.15 -24.83 -16.11
N ALA A 227 22.86 -25.60 -17.16
CA ALA A 227 23.57 -25.54 -18.45
C ALA A 227 23.72 -24.13 -19.01
N PHE A 228 22.70 -23.27 -18.85
CA PHE A 228 22.69 -21.87 -19.28
C PHE A 228 23.82 -21.02 -18.67
N LEU A 229 24.43 -21.41 -17.53
CA LEU A 229 25.60 -20.74 -16.96
C LEU A 229 26.88 -20.92 -17.80
N SER A 230 26.83 -21.78 -18.82
CA SER A 230 27.94 -21.98 -19.77
C SER A 230 28.04 -20.84 -20.80
N ASP A 231 26.96 -20.07 -21.00
CA ASP A 231 26.95 -18.88 -21.87
C ASP A 231 27.10 -17.59 -21.02
N PRO A 232 28.22 -16.86 -21.14
CA PRO A 232 28.38 -15.56 -20.50
C PRO A 232 27.38 -14.50 -21.02
N SER A 233 26.88 -14.68 -22.24
CA SER A 233 26.02 -13.72 -22.95
C SER A 233 24.64 -13.62 -22.32
N LYS A 234 23.96 -14.75 -22.05
CA LYS A 234 22.69 -14.80 -21.28
C LYS A 234 22.80 -14.05 -19.95
N LEU A 235 23.92 -14.14 -19.24
CA LEU A 235 24.13 -13.42 -17.97
C LEU A 235 24.30 -11.91 -18.15
N ILE A 236 24.95 -11.46 -19.22
CA ILE A 236 25.07 -10.04 -19.60
C ILE A 236 23.72 -9.50 -20.10
N ASN A 237 23.00 -10.27 -20.92
CA ASN A 237 21.69 -9.93 -21.47
C ASN A 237 20.63 -9.84 -20.38
N TRP A 238 20.68 -10.70 -19.36
CA TRP A 238 19.90 -10.53 -18.14
C TRP A 238 20.23 -9.23 -17.41
N ALA A 239 21.51 -8.92 -17.19
CA ALA A 239 21.90 -7.65 -16.59
C ALA A 239 21.52 -6.42 -17.45
N HIS A 240 21.31 -6.61 -18.76
CA HIS A 240 20.75 -5.60 -19.66
C HIS A 240 19.22 -5.49 -19.57
N SER A 241 18.47 -6.58 -19.41
CA SER A 241 17.02 -6.51 -19.18
C SER A 241 16.67 -5.80 -17.87
N LEU A 242 17.58 -5.88 -16.87
CA LEU A 242 17.45 -5.10 -15.63
C LEU A 242 17.62 -3.57 -15.79
N ARG A 243 18.05 -3.05 -16.96
CA ARG A 243 18.26 -1.60 -17.19
C ARG A 243 17.02 -0.75 -16.90
N ASN A 244 15.83 -1.32 -17.06
CA ASN A 244 14.54 -0.66 -16.83
C ASN A 244 14.23 -0.40 -15.34
N PHE A 245 14.94 -1.06 -14.41
CA PHE A 245 14.82 -0.81 -12.98
C PHE A 245 15.84 0.22 -12.49
N ALA A 246 15.58 0.86 -11.34
CA ALA A 246 16.55 1.74 -10.69
C ALA A 246 17.87 1.01 -10.38
N VAL A 247 19.00 1.73 -10.44
CA VAL A 247 20.37 1.17 -10.23
C VAL A 247 20.52 0.49 -8.85
N THR A 248 19.76 0.94 -7.85
CA THR A 248 19.61 0.28 -6.55
C THR A 248 19.01 -1.11 -6.68
N THR A 249 17.87 -1.25 -7.36
CA THR A 249 17.19 -2.53 -7.62
C THR A 249 18.06 -3.47 -8.46
N GLN A 250 18.70 -2.97 -9.52
CA GLN A 250 19.66 -3.74 -10.34
C GLN A 250 20.73 -4.40 -9.45
N ARG A 251 21.36 -3.61 -8.57
CA ARG A 251 22.41 -4.08 -7.66
C ARG A 251 21.88 -5.05 -6.60
N ILE A 252 20.65 -4.89 -6.14
CA ILE A 252 19.99 -5.81 -5.20
C ILE A 252 19.73 -7.16 -5.87
N TYR A 253 19.13 -7.18 -7.07
CA TYR A 253 18.84 -8.42 -7.80
C TYR A 253 20.12 -9.20 -8.16
N ILE A 254 21.17 -8.50 -8.61
CA ILE A 254 22.51 -9.08 -8.82
C ILE A 254 23.09 -9.65 -7.52
N SER A 255 22.83 -9.02 -6.37
CA SER A 255 23.27 -9.54 -5.07
C SER A 255 22.52 -10.80 -4.66
N TYR A 256 21.18 -10.84 -4.83
CA TYR A 256 20.34 -11.99 -4.52
C TYR A 256 20.70 -13.23 -5.34
N VAL A 257 20.88 -13.07 -6.65
CA VAL A 257 21.35 -14.15 -7.53
C VAL A 257 22.75 -14.62 -7.14
N ARG A 258 23.65 -13.69 -6.74
CA ARG A 258 24.98 -14.07 -6.24
C ARG A 258 24.89 -14.88 -4.93
N SER A 259 24.03 -14.48 -3.99
CA SER A 259 23.82 -15.22 -2.73
C SER A 259 23.35 -16.65 -3.01
N PHE A 260 22.35 -16.81 -3.88
CA PHE A 260 21.84 -18.13 -4.29
C PHE A 260 22.92 -19.00 -4.93
N LEU A 261 23.71 -18.47 -5.86
CA LEU A 261 24.81 -19.21 -6.49
C LEU A 261 25.92 -19.59 -5.50
N LYS A 262 26.17 -18.80 -4.45
CA LYS A 262 27.07 -19.18 -3.34
C LYS A 262 26.47 -20.33 -2.54
N PHE A 263 25.21 -20.24 -2.15
CA PHE A 263 24.50 -21.31 -1.46
C PHE A 263 24.54 -22.64 -2.23
N LEU A 264 24.29 -22.64 -3.55
CA LEU A 264 24.42 -23.86 -4.37
C LEU A 264 25.84 -24.45 -4.38
N LEU A 265 26.88 -23.60 -4.31
CA LEU A 265 28.28 -24.03 -4.25
C LEU A 265 28.69 -24.56 -2.86
N GLU A 266 28.09 -24.01 -1.80
CA GLU A 266 28.43 -24.26 -0.40
C GLU A 266 27.61 -25.44 0.19
N ALA A 267 26.30 -25.50 -0.08
CA ALA A 267 25.37 -26.51 0.45
C ALA A 267 25.38 -27.87 -0.30
N ARG A 268 25.97 -27.93 -1.50
CA ARG A 268 26.21 -29.18 -2.28
C ARG A 268 25.02 -30.14 -2.43
N LEU A 269 23.80 -29.60 -2.61
CA LEU A 269 22.57 -30.40 -2.71
C LEU A 269 22.68 -31.45 -3.84
N ASP A 270 22.44 -32.73 -3.55
CA ASP A 270 22.65 -33.86 -4.49
C ASP A 270 21.79 -33.77 -5.76
N THR A 271 20.67 -33.05 -5.66
CA THR A 271 19.78 -32.75 -6.79
C THR A 271 20.39 -31.80 -7.82
N VAL A 272 21.45 -31.04 -7.47
CA VAL A 272 22.05 -29.98 -8.29
C VAL A 272 23.32 -30.48 -8.97
N ARG A 273 23.21 -30.80 -10.26
CA ARG A 273 24.30 -31.33 -11.09
C ARG A 273 25.18 -30.24 -11.73
N ALA A 274 25.19 -29.04 -11.14
CA ALA A 274 25.92 -27.88 -11.67
C ALA A 274 27.42 -27.94 -11.37
N SER A 275 28.26 -27.78 -12.40
CA SER A 275 29.72 -27.77 -12.23
C SER A 275 30.19 -26.59 -11.36
N LYS A 276 31.02 -26.90 -10.36
CA LYS A 276 31.68 -25.92 -9.47
C LYS A 276 32.45 -24.84 -10.23
N LYS A 277 33.01 -25.16 -11.41
CA LYS A 277 33.70 -24.19 -12.31
C LYS A 277 32.71 -23.19 -12.91
N LYS A 278 31.54 -23.65 -13.38
CA LYS A 278 30.46 -22.80 -13.93
C LYS A 278 29.88 -21.88 -12.84
N LEU A 279 29.57 -22.41 -11.66
CA LEU A 279 29.07 -21.62 -10.51
C LEU A 279 30.05 -20.50 -10.10
N LYS A 280 31.35 -20.82 -9.94
CA LYS A 280 32.38 -19.82 -9.61
C LYS A 280 32.52 -18.75 -10.72
N GLY A 281 32.48 -19.15 -11.99
CA GLY A 281 32.52 -18.22 -13.13
C GLY A 281 31.33 -17.24 -13.15
N ALA A 282 30.11 -17.74 -12.94
CA ALA A 282 28.90 -16.91 -12.85
C ALA A 282 28.97 -15.91 -11.69
N ILE A 283 29.43 -16.35 -10.52
CA ILE A 283 29.63 -15.49 -9.33
C ILE A 283 30.65 -14.36 -9.64
N PHE A 284 31.75 -14.67 -10.31
CA PHE A 284 32.76 -13.68 -10.70
C PHE A 284 32.22 -12.64 -11.69
N SER A 285 31.46 -13.08 -12.69
CA SER A 285 30.81 -12.21 -13.67
C SER A 285 29.76 -11.29 -13.02
N LEU A 286 28.94 -11.81 -12.09
CA LEU A 286 28.03 -11.00 -11.29
C LEU A 286 28.78 -9.95 -10.44
N ASP A 287 29.95 -10.28 -9.91
CA ASP A 287 30.77 -9.31 -9.18
C ASP A 287 31.38 -8.23 -10.08
N ARG A 288 31.78 -8.57 -11.33
CA ARG A 288 32.22 -7.59 -12.34
C ARG A 288 31.08 -6.62 -12.69
N LEU A 289 29.86 -7.13 -12.87
CA LEU A 289 28.65 -6.32 -13.09
C LEU A 289 28.33 -5.44 -11.85
N ARG A 290 28.35 -6.02 -10.65
CA ARG A 290 28.10 -5.31 -9.37
C ARG A 290 29.11 -4.18 -9.13
N ARG A 291 30.38 -4.38 -9.51
CA ARG A 291 31.42 -3.33 -9.50
C ARG A 291 31.09 -2.22 -10.51
N LYS A 292 30.82 -2.53 -11.78
CA LYS A 292 30.45 -1.55 -12.84
C LYS A 292 29.26 -0.66 -12.44
N LEU A 293 28.28 -1.18 -11.70
CA LEU A 293 27.13 -0.38 -11.23
C LEU A 293 27.43 0.58 -10.06
N THR A 294 28.66 0.61 -9.52
CA THR A 294 28.99 1.41 -8.31
C THR A 294 29.04 2.91 -8.59
N SER A 295 29.64 3.35 -9.69
CA SER A 295 29.67 4.77 -10.09
C SER A 295 28.26 5.30 -10.35
N ARG A 296 27.48 4.59 -11.17
CA ARG A 296 26.05 4.88 -11.44
C ARG A 296 25.22 4.95 -10.15
N LEU A 297 25.54 4.13 -9.13
CA LEU A 297 24.88 4.17 -7.83
C LEU A 297 25.21 5.44 -7.03
N VAL A 298 26.44 5.98 -7.11
CA VAL A 298 26.81 7.24 -6.45
C VAL A 298 26.04 8.40 -7.06
N VAL A 299 26.05 8.54 -8.39
CA VAL A 299 25.29 9.58 -9.12
C VAL A 299 23.79 9.46 -8.83
N HIS A 300 23.23 8.24 -8.86
CA HIS A 300 21.82 8.02 -8.51
C HIS A 300 21.51 8.40 -7.05
N LYS A 301 22.40 8.11 -6.09
CA LYS A 301 22.24 8.55 -4.69
C LYS A 301 22.28 10.08 -4.55
N GLN A 302 23.16 10.77 -5.28
CA GLN A 302 23.24 12.23 -5.30
C GLN A 302 21.95 12.84 -5.88
N ALA A 303 21.48 12.36 -7.03
CA ALA A 303 20.22 12.80 -7.64
C ALA A 303 19.00 12.54 -6.72
N VAL A 304 18.96 11.38 -6.04
CA VAL A 304 17.90 11.07 -5.05
C VAL A 304 18.02 11.94 -3.79
N LYS A 305 19.23 12.38 -3.39
CA LYS A 305 19.40 13.36 -2.30
C LYS A 305 18.88 14.73 -2.74
N ALA A 306 19.30 15.23 -3.90
CA ALA A 306 18.86 16.52 -4.45
C ALA A 306 17.34 16.59 -4.63
N LYS A 307 16.71 15.56 -5.22
CA LYS A 307 15.24 15.48 -5.35
C LYS A 307 14.52 15.41 -3.99
N LYS A 308 15.16 14.91 -2.93
CA LYS A 308 14.60 14.96 -1.58
C LYS A 308 14.75 16.33 -0.94
N SER A 309 15.87 17.03 -1.15
CA SER A 309 16.06 18.40 -0.68
C SER A 309 15.06 19.37 -1.31
N LYS A 310 14.80 19.26 -2.62
CA LYS A 310 13.77 20.08 -3.31
C LYS A 310 12.33 19.84 -2.83
N ASN A 311 12.07 18.68 -2.21
CA ASN A 311 10.73 18.26 -1.79
C ASN A 311 10.56 18.25 -0.26
N ILE A 312 11.39 18.98 0.50
CA ILE A 312 11.29 19.09 1.97
C ILE A 312 9.90 19.61 2.36
N LEU A 313 9.32 19.00 3.40
CA LEU A 313 8.05 19.40 3.99
C LEU A 313 8.29 20.51 5.02
N ASP A 314 7.63 21.65 4.83
CA ASP A 314 7.78 22.85 5.66
C ASP A 314 7.66 22.58 7.17
N ALA A 315 8.51 23.25 7.95
CA ALA A 315 8.52 23.22 9.40
C ALA A 315 7.20 23.71 9.99
N VAL A 316 6.56 24.71 9.37
CA VAL A 316 5.29 25.29 9.84
C VAL A 316 4.20 24.22 9.88
N HIS A 317 4.05 23.43 8.80
CA HIS A 317 3.07 22.35 8.75
C HIS A 317 3.37 21.23 9.76
N ILE A 318 4.65 20.95 10.05
CA ILE A 318 5.04 19.97 11.09
C ILE A 318 4.64 20.47 12.49
N GLN A 319 4.86 21.76 12.78
CA GLN A 319 4.43 22.38 14.03
C GLN A 319 2.90 22.40 14.16
N THR A 320 2.18 22.89 13.15
CA THR A 320 0.71 22.90 13.15
C THR A 320 0.12 21.49 13.30
N PHE A 321 0.73 20.46 12.71
CA PHE A 321 0.32 19.07 12.95
C PHE A 321 0.51 18.65 14.40
N LEU A 322 1.67 18.94 15.02
CA LEU A 322 1.94 18.57 16.42
C LEU A 322 0.98 19.26 17.39
N GLU A 323 0.66 20.53 17.15
CA GLU A 323 -0.27 21.32 17.96
C GLU A 323 -1.73 20.84 17.82
N LYS A 324 -2.21 20.61 16.59
CA LYS A 324 -3.54 20.06 16.35
C LYS A 324 -3.67 18.62 16.88
N ALA A 325 -2.66 17.77 16.67
CA ALA A 325 -2.64 16.40 17.19
C ALA A 325 -2.67 16.35 18.72
N ARG A 326 -1.91 17.22 19.41
CA ARG A 326 -1.91 17.31 20.89
C ARG A 326 -3.30 17.66 21.45
N ARG A 327 -4.12 18.42 20.71
CA ARG A 327 -5.52 18.72 21.06
C ARG A 327 -6.50 17.61 20.65
N ALA A 328 -6.27 16.94 19.51
CA ALA A 328 -7.15 15.92 18.97
C ALA A 328 -7.03 14.55 19.65
N ILE A 329 -5.83 14.13 20.07
CA ILE A 329 -5.58 12.79 20.64
C ILE A 329 -6.46 12.50 21.89
N PRO A 330 -6.61 13.41 22.87
CA PRO A 330 -7.53 13.19 24.00
C PRO A 330 -8.98 12.95 23.57
N ASN A 331 -9.46 13.71 22.58
CA ASN A 331 -10.84 13.58 22.08
C ASN A 331 -11.01 12.26 21.32
N ALA A 332 -10.04 11.90 20.46
CA ALA A 332 -10.03 10.63 19.75
C ALA A 332 -10.02 9.41 20.69
N LEU A 333 -9.38 9.50 21.86
CA LEU A 333 -9.44 8.47 22.90
C LEU A 333 -10.86 8.35 23.48
N VAL A 334 -11.51 9.46 23.86
CA VAL A 334 -12.89 9.47 24.36
C VAL A 334 -13.87 8.91 23.32
N THR A 335 -13.78 9.36 22.07
CA THR A 335 -14.61 8.86 20.95
C THR A 335 -14.41 7.37 20.70
N LEU A 336 -13.18 6.86 20.82
CA LEU A 336 -12.87 5.44 20.67
C LEU A 336 -13.37 4.59 21.84
N GLU A 337 -13.31 5.10 23.08
CA GLU A 337 -13.81 4.43 24.29
C GLU A 337 -15.34 4.34 24.33
N GLN A 338 -16.03 5.35 23.80
CA GLN A 338 -17.48 5.35 23.61
C GLN A 338 -17.91 4.49 22.43
N ASN A 339 -17.21 4.61 21.29
CA ASN A 339 -17.53 3.94 20.03
C ASN A 339 -16.31 3.14 19.53
N PRO A 340 -16.19 1.84 19.89
CA PRO A 340 -15.02 1.01 19.63
C PRO A 340 -14.89 0.53 18.16
N LEU A 341 -15.22 1.40 17.19
CA LEU A 341 -15.22 1.12 15.76
C LEU A 341 -13.80 1.13 15.15
N PRO A 342 -13.52 0.28 14.14
CA PRO A 342 -12.22 0.27 13.47
C PRO A 342 -11.80 1.63 12.88
N GLN A 343 -12.73 2.46 12.38
CA GLN A 343 -12.41 3.81 11.88
C GLN A 343 -11.79 4.69 12.98
N ASN A 344 -12.39 4.72 14.16
CA ASN A 344 -11.93 5.53 15.30
C ASN A 344 -10.53 5.09 15.76
N LEU A 345 -10.31 3.77 15.77
CA LEU A 345 -9.02 3.17 16.11
C LEU A 345 -7.94 3.50 15.06
N TYR A 346 -8.29 3.49 13.78
CA TYR A 346 -7.39 3.84 12.68
C TYR A 346 -7.05 5.34 12.66
N HIS A 347 -8.01 6.22 12.98
CA HIS A 347 -7.78 7.66 13.17
C HIS A 347 -6.86 7.94 14.37
N LEU A 348 -7.12 7.33 15.55
CA LEU A 348 -6.21 7.44 16.70
C LEU A 348 -4.79 6.96 16.35
N PHE A 349 -4.66 5.84 15.63
CA PHE A 349 -3.37 5.36 15.14
C PHE A 349 -2.71 6.32 14.14
N GLY A 350 -3.49 7.01 13.29
CA GLY A 350 -3.00 8.08 12.42
C GLY A 350 -2.42 9.26 13.21
N LEU A 351 -3.14 9.73 14.23
CA LEU A 351 -2.70 10.79 15.13
C LEU A 351 -1.44 10.41 15.92
N LEU A 352 -1.45 9.29 16.65
CA LEU A 352 -0.32 8.86 17.49
C LEU A 352 0.95 8.60 16.66
N SER A 353 0.82 7.96 15.49
CA SER A 353 1.97 7.69 14.62
C SER A 353 2.53 8.93 13.94
N GLY A 354 1.65 9.84 13.51
CA GLY A 354 2.02 11.16 13.02
C GLY A 354 2.76 11.96 14.08
N PHE A 355 2.21 12.00 15.31
CA PHE A 355 2.78 12.73 16.43
C PHE A 355 4.21 12.26 16.73
N ILE A 356 4.42 10.95 16.95
CA ILE A 356 5.77 10.40 17.19
C ILE A 356 6.72 10.74 16.03
N ILE A 357 6.29 10.62 14.77
CA ILE A 357 7.21 10.79 13.62
C ILE A 357 7.55 12.26 13.36
N CYS A 358 6.60 13.18 13.53
CA CYS A 358 6.84 14.63 13.49
C CYS A 358 7.74 15.11 14.66
N LEU A 359 7.61 14.48 15.84
CA LEU A 359 8.38 14.79 17.04
C LEU A 359 9.82 14.23 17.03
N THR A 360 10.02 13.02 16.50
CA THR A 360 11.28 12.26 16.66
C THR A 360 12.03 12.01 15.35
N GLY A 361 11.35 12.03 14.21
CA GLY A 361 11.90 11.55 12.95
C GLY A 361 12.18 10.04 12.93
N HIS A 362 11.55 9.23 13.79
CA HIS A 362 11.79 7.78 13.78
C HIS A 362 11.40 7.09 12.47
N ARG A 363 12.02 5.93 12.21
CA ARG A 363 11.69 5.11 11.03
C ARG A 363 10.36 4.39 11.26
N ARG A 364 9.53 4.26 10.21
CA ARG A 364 8.26 3.49 10.22
C ARG A 364 8.35 2.13 10.94
N GLY A 365 9.46 1.40 10.78
CA GLY A 365 9.68 0.10 11.41
C GLY A 365 9.76 0.14 12.95
N VAL A 366 10.07 1.29 13.55
CA VAL A 366 10.01 1.49 15.01
C VAL A 366 8.54 1.45 15.47
N LEU A 367 7.63 2.13 14.79
CA LEU A 367 6.20 2.08 15.14
C LEU A 367 5.59 0.69 14.87
N LEU A 368 5.92 0.05 13.75
CA LEU A 368 5.39 -1.28 13.43
C LEU A 368 5.96 -2.41 14.30
N GLY A 369 7.09 -2.16 14.99
CA GLY A 369 7.73 -3.11 15.91
C GLY A 369 7.55 -2.76 17.39
N MET A 370 6.93 -1.63 17.71
CA MET A 370 6.64 -1.22 19.09
C MET A 370 5.66 -2.21 19.73
N GLU A 371 6.04 -2.79 20.86
CA GLU A 371 5.23 -3.79 21.59
C GLU A 371 4.51 -3.16 22.79
N ALA A 372 3.38 -3.75 23.20
CA ALA A 372 2.56 -3.25 24.31
C ALA A 372 3.31 -3.31 25.65
N GLU A 373 4.11 -4.37 25.83
CA GLU A 373 4.99 -4.58 26.98
C GLU A 373 6.07 -3.46 27.05
N GLU A 374 6.71 -3.11 25.93
CA GLU A 374 7.70 -2.01 25.84
C GLU A 374 7.11 -0.64 26.22
N VAL A 375 5.83 -0.42 25.91
CA VAL A 375 5.11 0.81 26.25
C VAL A 375 4.70 0.82 27.72
N HIS A 376 4.20 -0.28 28.26
CA HIS A 376 3.81 -0.39 29.68
C HIS A 376 5.02 -0.26 30.63
N ALA A 377 6.11 -0.97 30.30
CA ALA A 377 7.35 -0.99 31.07
C ALA A 377 8.26 0.23 30.81
N ALA A 378 7.82 1.22 30.02
CA ALA A 378 8.63 2.38 29.64
C ALA A 378 9.18 3.12 30.88
N PRO A 379 10.51 3.18 31.09
CA PRO A 379 11.11 3.75 32.29
C PRO A 379 10.72 5.21 32.53
N LYS A 380 10.53 5.56 33.81
CA LYS A 380 10.16 6.90 34.29
C LYS A 380 11.38 7.70 34.74
N ASP A 381 11.42 8.96 34.33
CA ASP A 381 12.32 9.99 34.83
C ASP A 381 11.76 10.65 36.12
N LYS A 382 12.61 11.38 36.86
CA LYS A 382 12.22 12.13 38.08
C LYS A 382 11.02 13.05 37.84
N ASN A 383 10.93 13.64 36.65
CA ASN A 383 9.85 14.56 36.26
C ASN A 383 8.57 13.84 35.77
N GLY A 384 8.46 12.52 35.95
CA GLY A 384 7.31 11.72 35.49
C GLY A 384 7.23 11.47 33.97
N ARG A 385 8.16 12.03 33.20
CA ARG A 385 8.37 11.78 31.76
C ARG A 385 8.80 10.32 31.55
N ARG A 386 8.58 9.77 30.35
CA ARG A 386 8.94 8.37 30.03
C ARG A 386 9.59 8.21 28.66
N VAL A 387 10.32 7.11 28.49
CA VAL A 387 10.95 6.72 27.20
C VAL A 387 10.55 5.29 26.86
N ILE A 388 9.86 5.09 25.73
CA ILE A 388 9.56 3.74 25.22
C ILE A 388 10.81 3.21 24.53
N MET A 389 11.24 1.98 24.86
CA MET A 389 12.51 1.40 24.41
C MET A 389 12.32 0.31 23.35
N VAL A 390 11.97 0.70 22.12
CA VAL A 390 11.59 -0.27 21.07
C VAL A 390 12.79 -1.11 20.61
N ALA A 391 12.80 -2.41 20.91
CA ALA A 391 13.84 -3.35 20.53
C ALA A 391 13.73 -3.81 19.06
N LYS A 392 12.51 -3.87 18.52
CA LYS A 392 12.19 -4.62 17.30
C LYS A 392 12.21 -3.78 16.03
N HIS A 393 13.38 -3.30 15.63
CA HIS A 393 13.54 -2.55 14.36
C HIS A 393 14.72 -3.02 13.51
N LYS A 394 14.68 -2.69 12.20
CA LYS A 394 15.63 -3.06 11.13
C LYS A 394 17.12 -2.78 11.41
N THR A 395 17.45 -2.07 12.50
CA THR A 395 18.81 -1.67 12.87
C THR A 395 19.13 -1.87 14.35
N SER A 396 18.33 -2.62 15.10
CA SER A 396 18.56 -2.82 16.55
C SER A 396 19.88 -3.54 16.83
N SER A 397 20.23 -4.55 16.04
CA SER A 397 21.52 -5.27 16.06
C SER A 397 22.76 -4.42 15.72
N LYS A 398 22.63 -3.09 15.63
CA LYS A 398 23.72 -2.12 15.46
C LYS A 398 23.65 -0.90 16.38
N TYR A 399 22.51 -0.62 17.01
CA TYR A 399 22.29 0.62 17.76
C TYR A 399 21.50 0.42 19.08
N GLY A 400 21.21 -0.83 19.47
CA GLY A 400 20.35 -1.10 20.63
C GLY A 400 18.89 -0.74 20.36
N HIS A 401 18.21 -0.22 21.38
CA HIS A 401 16.79 0.12 21.32
C HIS A 401 16.54 1.47 20.64
N ALA A 402 15.43 1.61 19.93
CA ALA A 402 14.94 2.89 19.43
C ALA A 402 14.14 3.62 20.53
N LEU A 403 14.80 4.58 21.18
CA LEU A 403 14.22 5.40 22.26
C LEU A 403 13.16 6.38 21.73
N VAL A 404 11.93 6.30 22.25
CA VAL A 404 10.82 7.24 21.95
C VAL A 404 10.47 8.03 23.22
N PRO A 405 10.99 9.26 23.39
CA PRO A 405 10.76 10.09 24.57
C PRO A 405 9.41 10.82 24.52
N LEU A 406 8.62 10.69 25.59
CA LEU A 406 7.29 11.29 25.76
C LEU A 406 7.24 12.11 27.06
N GLU A 407 6.58 13.28 27.03
CA GLU A 407 6.23 13.96 28.29
C GLU A 407 5.16 13.15 29.05
N LYS A 408 4.92 13.53 30.31
CA LYS A 408 3.98 12.87 31.21
C LYS A 408 2.56 12.78 30.61
N GLU A 409 2.08 13.90 30.06
CA GLU A 409 0.74 14.06 29.48
C GLU A 409 0.59 13.24 28.19
N GLU A 410 1.67 13.19 27.39
CA GLU A 410 1.71 12.45 26.14
C GLU A 410 1.73 10.93 26.40
N TYR A 411 2.46 10.48 27.42
CA TYR A 411 2.46 9.07 27.83
C TYR A 411 1.09 8.60 28.34
N VAL A 412 0.33 9.47 29.01
CA VAL A 412 -1.04 9.13 29.45
C VAL A 412 -1.94 8.70 28.28
N TRP A 413 -1.75 9.24 27.08
CA TRP A 413 -2.49 8.79 25.89
C TRP A 413 -2.21 7.33 25.53
N PHE A 414 -0.94 6.91 25.58
CA PHE A 414 -0.52 5.54 25.30
C PHE A 414 -0.96 4.58 26.41
N ALA A 415 -0.86 4.99 27.68
CA ALA A 415 -1.31 4.21 28.83
C ALA A 415 -2.84 4.01 28.85
N ARG A 416 -3.62 5.07 28.55
CA ARG A 416 -5.09 5.01 28.46
C ARG A 416 -5.55 4.09 27.33
N PHE A 417 -4.91 4.18 26.16
CA PHE A 417 -5.16 3.22 25.08
C PHE A 417 -4.82 1.77 25.48
N LEU A 418 -3.65 1.54 26.11
CA LEU A 418 -3.27 0.20 26.58
C LEU A 418 -4.29 -0.38 27.58
N TYR A 419 -4.77 0.44 28.53
CA TYR A 419 -5.73 -0.01 29.54
C TYR A 419 -7.03 -0.50 28.90
N HIS A 420 -7.57 0.23 27.91
CA HIS A 420 -8.79 -0.17 27.19
C HIS A 420 -8.55 -1.16 26.05
N ARG A 421 -7.30 -1.52 25.74
CA ARG A 421 -6.90 -2.33 24.57
C ARG A 421 -7.62 -3.69 24.49
N HIS A 422 -7.95 -4.29 25.63
CA HIS A 422 -8.68 -5.56 25.73
C HIS A 422 -10.09 -5.52 25.08
N LYS A 423 -10.69 -4.33 24.91
CA LYS A 423 -12.02 -4.15 24.31
C LYS A 423 -12.06 -4.32 22.78
N TYR A 424 -10.91 -4.47 22.11
CA TYR A 424 -10.81 -4.53 20.65
C TYR A 424 -10.34 -5.91 20.16
N PRO A 425 -10.70 -6.35 18.95
CA PRO A 425 -10.22 -7.62 18.36
C PRO A 425 -8.70 -7.76 18.19
N MET A 426 -7.92 -6.71 18.48
CA MET A 426 -6.45 -6.74 18.50
C MET A 426 -5.86 -6.77 19.91
N GLY A 427 -6.68 -6.89 20.95
CA GLY A 427 -6.29 -6.79 22.37
C GLY A 427 -5.13 -7.71 22.73
N GLU A 428 -5.20 -8.97 22.31
CA GLU A 428 -4.22 -10.02 22.59
C GLU A 428 -2.88 -9.88 21.84
N SER A 429 -2.77 -8.96 20.87
CA SER A 429 -1.54 -8.80 20.10
C SER A 429 -0.44 -8.10 20.89
N LYS A 430 0.77 -8.66 20.85
CA LYS A 430 1.98 -8.04 21.41
C LYS A 430 2.30 -6.67 20.81
N LEU A 431 1.92 -6.38 19.56
CA LEU A 431 2.26 -5.11 18.90
C LEU A 431 1.32 -3.98 19.35
N PHE A 432 1.85 -2.80 19.67
CA PHE A 432 1.04 -1.61 19.98
C PHE A 432 0.17 -1.22 18.78
N PHE A 433 0.78 -1.00 17.62
CA PHE A 433 0.09 -0.70 16.36
C PHE A 433 -0.27 -2.00 15.61
N ALA A 434 -1.21 -2.77 16.16
CA ALA A 434 -1.71 -4.02 15.59
C ALA A 434 -2.83 -3.80 14.54
N ASN A 435 -3.17 -4.86 13.81
CA ASN A 435 -4.37 -4.96 12.98
C ASN A 435 -5.37 -5.95 13.61
N THR A 436 -6.59 -6.07 13.04
CA THR A 436 -7.66 -6.96 13.54
C THR A 436 -7.30 -8.44 13.61
N ASN A 437 -6.20 -8.85 12.96
CA ASN A 437 -5.71 -10.23 12.92
C ASN A 437 -4.42 -10.37 13.76
N GLY A 438 -4.19 -9.44 14.69
CA GLY A 438 -3.02 -9.38 15.58
C GLY A 438 -1.67 -9.05 14.95
N GLY A 439 -1.57 -8.96 13.61
CA GLY A 439 -0.33 -8.59 12.92
C GLY A 439 -0.04 -7.08 12.92
N PRO A 440 1.08 -6.62 12.36
CA PRO A 440 1.43 -5.19 12.30
C PRO A 440 0.46 -4.38 11.42
N PHE A 441 0.17 -3.13 11.81
CA PHE A 441 -0.74 -2.26 11.07
C PHE A 441 -0.12 -1.67 9.79
N SER A 442 -0.21 -2.42 8.68
CA SER A 442 0.39 -2.06 7.40
C SER A 442 -0.19 -0.78 6.75
N ARG A 443 -1.31 -0.24 7.26
CA ARG A 443 -1.95 0.99 6.76
C ARG A 443 -1.59 2.28 7.53
N LEU A 444 -0.74 2.20 8.56
CA LEU A 444 -0.40 3.32 9.46
C LEU A 444 0.03 4.63 8.75
N ALA A 445 0.70 4.53 7.60
CA ALA A 445 1.13 5.69 6.82
C ALA A 445 0.00 6.36 6.01
N GLY A 446 -1.09 5.63 5.72
CA GLY A 446 -2.29 6.15 5.07
C GLY A 446 -3.22 6.84 6.08
N THR A 447 -3.44 6.22 7.24
CA THR A 447 -4.28 6.84 8.29
C THR A 447 -3.67 8.12 8.85
N PHE A 448 -2.34 8.20 8.94
CA PHE A 448 -1.64 9.46 9.17
C PHE A 448 -1.90 10.51 8.08
N GLN A 449 -1.92 10.13 6.79
CA GLN A 449 -2.20 11.05 5.69
C GLN A 449 -3.66 11.51 5.66
N GLU A 450 -4.58 10.68 6.16
CA GLU A 450 -5.99 11.04 6.39
C GLU A 450 -6.08 12.13 7.47
N CYS A 451 -5.48 11.94 8.65
CA CYS A 451 -5.40 12.97 9.70
C CYS A 451 -4.66 14.25 9.25
N TRP A 452 -3.62 14.13 8.42
CA TRP A 452 -2.91 15.28 7.86
C TRP A 452 -3.83 16.14 6.96
N LYS A 453 -4.62 15.49 6.10
CA LYS A 453 -5.62 16.15 5.25
C LYS A 453 -6.75 16.76 6.08
N GLU A 454 -7.23 16.04 7.10
CA GLU A 454 -8.26 16.48 8.05
C GLU A 454 -7.86 17.80 8.75
N PHE A 455 -6.59 17.94 9.11
CA PHE A 455 -6.04 19.18 9.68
C PHE A 455 -5.86 20.33 8.67
N GLY A 456 -6.26 20.16 7.41
CA GLY A 456 -6.16 21.15 6.34
C GLY A 456 -4.74 21.37 5.81
N LEU A 457 -3.80 20.47 6.13
CA LEU A 457 -2.39 20.66 5.80
C LEU A 457 -2.08 20.19 4.37
N PRO A 458 -1.22 20.91 3.62
CA PRO A 458 -1.00 20.64 2.21
C PRO A 458 -0.24 19.33 1.95
N GLY A 459 -0.51 18.73 0.79
CA GLY A 459 0.18 17.56 0.28
C GLY A 459 -0.23 16.23 0.94
N LYS A 460 0.60 15.20 0.72
CA LYS A 460 0.42 13.84 1.27
C LYS A 460 1.76 13.33 1.80
N PRO A 461 2.25 13.86 2.94
CA PRO A 461 3.59 13.55 3.42
C PRO A 461 3.73 12.08 3.79
N THR A 462 4.90 11.50 3.54
CA THR A 462 5.22 10.14 3.98
C THR A 462 6.12 10.20 5.22
N PHE A 463 6.09 9.15 6.05
CA PHE A 463 7.05 8.98 7.14
C PHE A 463 8.52 9.07 6.67
N GLY A 464 8.79 8.69 5.42
CA GLY A 464 10.10 8.84 4.79
C GLY A 464 10.48 10.30 4.51
N LEU A 465 9.50 11.14 4.16
CA LEU A 465 9.68 12.57 3.90
C LEU A 465 9.82 13.37 5.19
N ILE A 466 8.94 13.16 6.18
CA ILE A 466 8.98 13.89 7.46
C ILE A 466 10.33 13.70 8.15
N ARG A 467 10.80 12.44 8.24
CA ARG A 467 12.14 12.13 8.74
C ARG A 467 13.27 12.80 7.95
N THR A 468 13.12 12.95 6.63
CA THR A 468 14.12 13.66 5.83
C THR A 468 14.10 15.16 6.14
N SER A 469 12.91 15.77 6.25
CA SER A 469 12.74 17.19 6.58
C SER A 469 13.33 17.51 7.96
N ILE A 470 12.95 16.76 9.00
CA ILE A 470 13.52 16.84 10.35
C ILE A 470 15.05 16.67 10.35
N SER A 471 15.57 15.73 9.55
CA SER A 471 17.01 15.51 9.44
C SER A 471 17.74 16.67 8.75
N THR A 472 17.09 17.37 7.82
CA THR A 472 17.65 18.58 7.19
C THR A 472 17.58 19.75 8.17
N TYR A 473 16.47 19.95 8.89
CA TYR A 473 16.34 21.03 9.87
C TYR A 473 17.34 20.91 11.02
N LYS A 474 17.59 19.70 11.54
CA LYS A 474 18.68 19.46 12.51
C LYS A 474 20.06 19.79 11.93
N GLU A 475 20.32 19.45 10.67
CA GLU A 475 21.60 19.73 10.00
C GLU A 475 21.78 21.22 9.66
N GLN A 476 20.72 21.93 9.28
CA GLN A 476 20.72 23.38 9.04
C GLN A 476 20.97 24.13 10.35
N VAL A 477 20.24 23.80 11.42
CA VAL A 477 20.50 24.42 12.73
C VAL A 477 21.89 24.05 13.27
N ARG A 478 22.40 22.84 13.02
CA ARG A 478 23.80 22.50 13.35
C ARG A 478 24.81 23.39 12.61
N ARG A 479 24.58 23.67 11.32
CA ARG A 479 25.44 24.56 10.49
C ARG A 479 25.35 26.04 10.89
N LEU A 480 24.15 26.48 11.29
CA LEU A 480 23.90 27.86 11.73
C LEU A 480 24.47 28.13 13.14
N MET A 481 24.75 27.08 13.93
CA MET A 481 25.19 27.16 15.33
C MET A 481 26.67 26.75 15.51
N CYS A 482 27.52 26.98 14.50
CA CYS A 482 28.90 26.51 14.40
C CYS A 482 29.93 27.17 15.36
N HIS A 483 29.53 27.60 16.56
CA HIS A 483 30.41 28.19 17.58
C HIS A 483 30.24 27.58 18.99
N SER A 484 29.92 26.28 19.10
CA SER A 484 30.02 25.56 20.38
C SER A 484 30.34 24.07 20.22
N THR A 485 31.55 23.67 20.62
CA THR A 485 31.99 22.27 20.70
C THR A 485 31.23 21.46 21.75
N ALA A 486 30.86 22.09 22.86
CA ALA A 486 30.09 21.46 23.94
C ALA A 486 28.72 20.91 23.50
N VAL A 487 28.15 21.42 22.39
CA VAL A 487 26.93 20.85 21.79
C VAL A 487 27.22 19.62 20.92
N ALA A 488 28.43 19.50 20.36
CA ALA A 488 28.82 18.36 19.52
C ALA A 488 29.12 17.10 20.33
N GLU A 489 29.79 17.21 21.47
CA GLU A 489 30.14 16.09 22.36
C GLU A 489 28.88 15.39 22.89
N VAL A 490 27.87 16.17 23.25
CA VAL A 490 26.51 15.75 23.65
C VAL A 490 25.78 14.86 22.62
N PHE A 491 26.23 14.81 21.36
CA PHE A 491 25.67 13.92 20.33
C PHE A 491 26.49 12.63 20.09
N TYR A 492 27.63 12.44 20.76
CA TYR A 492 28.52 11.30 20.57
C TYR A 492 28.90 10.54 21.85
N GLU A 493 28.55 11.01 23.05
CA GLU A 493 28.65 10.20 24.27
C GLU A 493 27.82 8.91 24.15
N ALA A 494 28.48 7.75 24.24
CA ALA A 494 27.89 6.45 23.90
C ALA A 494 27.05 5.80 25.02
N ASN A 495 26.53 6.60 25.97
CA ASN A 495 25.64 6.12 27.04
C ASN A 495 24.17 6.42 26.70
N GLN A 496 23.33 5.38 26.62
CA GLN A 496 21.92 5.50 26.20
C GLN A 496 20.99 5.98 27.33
N ASN A 497 21.35 7.08 27.99
CA ASN A 497 20.61 7.61 29.13
C ASN A 497 19.29 8.29 28.69
N LEU A 498 18.30 8.25 29.60
CA LEU A 498 16.98 8.89 29.41
C LEU A 498 17.12 10.37 29.01
N THR A 499 18.07 11.06 29.63
CA THR A 499 18.42 12.47 29.38
C THR A 499 18.64 12.75 27.89
N ASP A 500 19.39 11.90 27.20
CA ASP A 500 19.85 12.15 25.83
C ASP A 500 18.76 11.89 24.79
N ALA A 501 17.80 11.02 25.09
CA ALA A 501 16.54 10.96 24.36
C ALA A 501 15.79 12.30 24.43
N PHE A 502 15.69 12.91 25.64
CA PHE A 502 15.07 14.23 25.79
C PHE A 502 15.92 15.38 25.21
N LYS A 503 17.26 15.33 25.23
CA LYS A 503 18.13 16.26 24.49
C LYS A 503 17.84 16.18 22.99
N SER A 504 17.78 14.98 22.42
CA SER A 504 17.48 14.75 20.99
C SER A 504 16.05 15.18 20.59
N ARG A 505 15.06 14.99 21.47
CA ARG A 505 13.69 15.51 21.34
C ARG A 505 13.67 17.04 21.32
N ARG A 506 14.29 17.69 22.31
CA ARG A 506 14.41 19.15 22.40
C ARG A 506 15.10 19.71 21.16
N ALA A 507 16.20 19.10 20.71
CA ALA A 507 16.88 19.47 19.47
C ALA A 507 16.00 19.29 18.22
N THR A 508 15.01 18.38 18.19
CA THR A 508 14.01 18.34 17.11
C THR A 508 13.08 19.54 17.18
N ALA A 509 12.50 19.82 18.36
CA ALA A 509 11.57 20.93 18.55
C ALA A 509 12.22 22.28 18.24
N THR A 510 13.44 22.53 18.75
CA THR A 510 14.22 23.74 18.43
C THR A 510 14.58 23.83 16.95
N ALA A 511 14.87 22.71 16.28
CA ALA A 511 15.17 22.72 14.84
C ALA A 511 13.94 23.08 13.99
N VAL A 512 12.75 22.59 14.35
CA VAL A 512 11.49 22.98 13.72
C VAL A 512 11.19 24.45 14.01
N GLN A 513 11.19 24.87 15.29
CA GLN A 513 10.86 26.24 15.71
C GLN A 513 11.81 27.31 15.14
N LYS A 514 13.11 27.02 14.97
CA LYS A 514 14.02 27.95 14.29
C LYS A 514 13.68 28.10 12.80
N GLN A 515 13.20 27.05 12.14
CA GLN A 515 12.85 27.07 10.71
C GLN A 515 11.45 27.62 10.44
N THR A 516 10.53 27.57 11.40
CA THR A 516 9.27 28.34 11.35
C THR A 516 9.52 29.83 11.54
N ASN A 517 10.47 30.21 12.41
CA ASN A 517 10.75 31.60 12.75
C ASN A 517 11.64 32.29 11.70
N ASN A 518 12.58 31.56 11.06
CA ASN A 518 13.35 32.02 9.90
C ASN A 518 13.10 31.13 8.66
N PRO A 519 12.03 31.36 7.88
CA PRO A 519 11.70 30.54 6.71
C PRO A 519 12.62 30.71 5.48
N ARG A 520 13.65 31.57 5.54
CA ARG A 520 14.36 32.09 4.34
C ARG A 520 15.87 31.84 4.26
N GLU A 521 16.56 31.44 5.33
CA GLU A 521 18.03 31.21 5.33
C GLU A 521 18.46 29.85 4.73
N GLY A 522 17.78 29.39 3.66
CA GLY A 522 17.95 28.00 3.18
C GLY A 522 17.53 27.73 1.74
N ARG A 523 17.52 28.76 0.87
CA ARG A 523 17.21 28.64 -0.56
C ARG A 523 18.23 29.37 -1.44
N GLU A 524 19.49 28.99 -1.29
CA GLU A 524 20.57 29.20 -2.26
C GLU A 524 21.20 27.82 -2.57
#